data_AF-A0A261B416-F1
#
_entry.id   AF-A0A261B416-F1
#
_cell.length_a   1.000
_cell.length_b   1.000
_cell.length_c   1.000
_cell.angle_alpha   90.00
_cell.angle_beta   90.00
_cell.angle_gamma   90.00
#
_symmetry.space_group_name_H-M   'P 1'
#
loop_
_entity.id
_entity.type
_entity.pdbx_description
1 polymer ?
#
loop_
_entity_poly.entity_id
_entity_poly.type
_entity_poly.pdbx_seq_one_letter_code
_entity_poly.pdbx_strand_id
1 'polypeptide(L)' 'MFKTKINKNQLKTMFKGILTQCGHTVCEECAWNLSEESYKIKCPVCRQVDGRVENLPMNFAVIEMARGN' A
#
# COMPACT_ATOMS: atom_id res chain seq x y z
N MET A 1 -19.53 -19.89 0.86
CA MET A 1 -19.69 -18.42 0.72
C MET A 1 -19.40 -17.77 2.08
N PHE A 2 -18.14 -17.47 2.37
CA PHE A 2 -17.77 -16.80 3.62
C PHE A 2 -17.98 -15.29 3.44
N LYS A 3 -19.16 -14.79 3.83
CA LYS A 3 -19.38 -13.34 3.98
C LYS A 3 -18.88 -12.92 5.35
N THR A 4 -17.56 -12.70 5.48
CA THR A 4 -17.04 -11.97 6.63
C THR A 4 -17.41 -10.50 6.47
N LYS A 5 -18.22 -9.99 7.39
CA LYS A 5 -18.50 -8.56 7.53
C LYS A 5 -17.20 -7.87 7.98
N ILE A 6 -16.32 -7.56 7.02
CA ILE A 6 -15.11 -6.80 7.33
C ILE A 6 -15.51 -5.35 7.51
N ASN A 7 -15.20 -4.81 8.69
CA ASN A 7 -15.40 -3.40 9.00
C ASN A 7 -14.52 -2.55 8.05
N LYS A 8 -15.15 -1.72 7.21
CA LYS A 8 -14.47 -0.90 6.20
C LYS A 8 -13.40 0.03 6.82
N ASN A 9 -13.53 0.39 8.09
CA ASN A 9 -12.56 1.22 8.81
C ASN A 9 -11.27 0.47 9.23
N GLN A 10 -11.29 -0.86 9.27
CA GLN A 10 -10.14 -1.71 9.62
C GLN A 10 -9.37 -2.19 8.37
N LEU A 11 -9.97 -2.09 7.19
CA LEU A 11 -9.30 -2.38 5.91
C LEU A 11 -8.53 -1.16 5.37
N LYS A 12 -9.02 0.05 5.66
CA LYS A 12 -8.49 1.32 5.13
C LYS A 12 -7.07 1.66 5.62
N THR A 13 -6.59 0.99 6.66
CA THR A 13 -5.26 1.19 7.27
C THR A 13 -4.26 0.07 6.94
N MET A 14 -4.70 -1.00 6.27
CA MET A 14 -3.91 -2.23 6.12
C MET A 14 -3.52 -2.57 4.68
N PHE A 15 -4.03 -1.84 3.67
CA PHE A 15 -3.52 -2.01 2.31
C PHE A 15 -2.06 -1.53 2.26
N LYS A 16 -1.15 -2.45 1.95
CA LYS A 16 0.29 -2.19 1.88
C LYS A 16 0.76 -2.46 0.46
N GLY A 17 0.94 -1.40 -0.32
CA GLY A 17 1.40 -1.47 -1.71
C GLY A 17 2.92 -1.57 -1.81
N ILE A 18 3.42 -2.37 -2.72
CA ILE A 18 4.85 -2.48 -3.04
C ILE A 18 5.17 -1.53 -4.19
N LEU A 19 6.14 -0.63 -3.99
CA LEU A 19 6.72 0.16 -5.07
C LEU A 19 7.55 -0.76 -5.97
N THR A 20 6.99 -1.12 -7.13
CA THR A 20 7.59 -2.02 -8.12
C THR A 20 8.99 -1.63 -8.57
N GLN A 21 9.34 -0.34 -8.55
CA GLN A 21 10.65 0.13 -8.98
C GLN A 21 11.77 -0.12 -7.95
N CYS A 22 11.44 -0.26 -6.66
CA CYS A 22 12.43 -0.37 -5.60
C CYS A 22 12.15 -1.42 -4.52
N GLY A 23 10.98 -2.07 -4.55
CA GLY A 23 10.58 -3.11 -3.59
C GLY A 23 10.14 -2.61 -2.22
N HIS A 24 10.21 -1.31 -1.94
CA HIS A 24 9.76 -0.76 -0.66
C HIS A 24 8.24 -0.80 -0.55
N THR A 25 7.75 -1.16 0.63
CA THR A 25 6.32 -1.23 0.91
C THR A 25 5.85 0.05 1.59
N VAL A 26 4.72 0.61 1.16
CA VAL A 26 4.05 1.77 1.74
C VAL A 26 2.60 1.43 2.08
N CYS A 27 2.01 2.05 3.10
CA CYS A 27 0.57 1.90 3.34
C CYS A 27 -0.24 2.71 2.32
N GLU A 28 -1.53 2.41 2.18
CA GLU A 28 -2.48 3.10 1.30
C GLU A 28 -2.46 4.62 1.49
N GLU A 29 -2.56 5.06 2.75
CA GLU A 29 -2.56 6.49 3.09
C GLU A 29 -1.27 7.18 2.65
N CYS A 30 -0.12 6.58 2.94
CA CYS A 30 1.15 7.11 2.47
C CYS A 30 1.22 7.10 0.93
N ALA A 31 0.71 6.07 0.26
CA ALA A 31 0.72 6.00 -1.20
C ALA A 31 -0.10 7.13 -1.82
N TRP A 32 -1.30 7.42 -1.27
CA TRP A 32 -2.13 8.53 -1.72
C TRP A 32 -1.48 9.88 -1.46
N ASN A 33 -1.04 10.15 -0.22
CA ASN A 33 -0.39 11.41 0.14
C ASN A 33 0.86 11.68 -0.71
N LEU A 34 1.61 10.63 -1.08
CA LEU A 34 2.78 10.75 -1.96
C LEU A 34 2.42 10.96 -3.44
N SER A 35 1.17 10.75 -3.84
CA SER A 35 0.70 10.80 -5.23
C SER A 35 -0.07 12.07 -5.60
N GLU A 36 -0.53 12.86 -4.62
CA GLU A 36 -1.47 13.98 -4.80
C GLU A 36 -0.98 15.04 -5.79
N GLU A 37 0.33 15.22 -5.98
CA GLU A 37 0.87 16.27 -6.85
C GLU A 37 1.14 15.83 -8.30
N SER A 38 1.32 14.53 -8.58
CA SER A 38 1.88 14.11 -9.88
C SER A 38 1.37 12.78 -10.44
N TYR A 39 0.42 12.11 -9.76
CA TYR A 39 -0.02 10.75 -10.07
C TYR A 39 1.11 9.70 -10.06
N LYS A 40 2.31 10.10 -9.65
CA LYS A 40 3.52 9.29 -9.50
C LYS A 40 3.91 9.29 -8.04
N ILE A 41 4.37 8.15 -7.56
CA ILE A 41 4.76 8.00 -6.17
C ILE A 41 6.26 8.04 -6.09
N LYS A 42 6.81 8.96 -5.30
CA LYS A 42 8.23 8.96 -4.99
C LYS A 42 8.45 8.16 -3.71
N CYS A 43 9.26 7.11 -3.78
CA CYS A 43 9.62 6.33 -2.61
C CYS A 43 10.24 7.23 -1.53
N PRO A 44 9.75 7.23 -0.29
CA PRO A 44 10.31 8.06 0.78
C PRO A 44 11.70 7.58 1.24
N VAL A 45 12.06 6.32 0.97
CA VAL A 45 13.32 5.70 1.39
C VAL A 45 14.43 5.95 0.38
N CYS A 46 14.26 5.49 -0.87
CA CYS A 46 15.29 5.55 -1.90
C CYS A 46 15.03 6.59 -2.99
N ARG A 47 13.94 7.36 -2.89
CA ARG A 47 13.56 8.44 -3.83
C ARG A 47 13.28 8.01 -5.27
N GLN A 48 13.18 6.71 -5.53
CA GLN A 48 12.81 6.18 -6.84
C GLN A 48 11.33 6.44 -7.13
N VAL A 49 11.03 6.78 -8.38
CA VAL A 49 9.69 7.16 -8.83
C VAL A 49 8.97 5.94 -9.38
N ASP A 50 7.80 5.65 -8.83
CA ASP A 50 6.89 4.60 -9.28
C ASP A 50 5.67 5.19 -10.01
N GLY A 51 4.86 4.29 -10.56
CA GLY A 51 3.61 4.62 -11.24
C GLY A 51 2.48 5.04 -10.29
N ARG A 52 1.25 4.78 -10.75
CA ARG A 52 0.01 5.12 -10.03
C ARG A 52 -0.23 4.21 -8.83
N VAL A 53 -0.80 4.76 -7.76
CA VAL A 53 -1.20 4.05 -6.53
C VAL A 53 -2.06 2.83 -6.84
N GLU A 54 -3.01 2.99 -7.77
CA GLU A 54 -3.95 1.95 -8.21
C GLU A 54 -3.27 0.70 -8.78
N ASN A 55 -2.03 0.84 -9.27
CA ASN A 55 -1.27 -0.25 -9.88
C ASN A 55 -0.28 -0.90 -8.92
N LEU A 56 -0.20 -0.44 -7.66
CA LEU A 56 0.72 -1.01 -6.69
C LEU A 56 0.23 -2.40 -6.23
N PRO A 57 1.02 -3.46 -6.42
CA PRO A 57 0.67 -4.79 -5.91
C PRO A 57 0.69 -4.80 -4.38
N MET A 58 -0.22 -5.56 -3.77
CA MET A 58 -0.26 -5.74 -2.32
C MET A 58 0.88 -6.62 -1.81
N ASN A 59 1.46 -6.25 -0.67
CA ASN A 59 2.38 -7.08 0.08
C ASN A 59 1.64 -7.97 1.10
N PHE A 60 1.19 -9.14 0.67
CA PHE A 60 0.47 -10.09 1.53
C PHE A 60 1.30 -10.53 2.74
N ALA A 61 2.61 -10.70 2.61
CA ALA A 61 3.49 -11.07 3.72
C ALA A 61 3.45 -10.03 4.85
N VAL A 62 3.53 -8.74 4.51
CA VAL A 62 3.48 -7.66 5.51
C VAL A 62 2.07 -7.51 6.11
N ILE A 63 1.02 -7.80 5.34
CA ILE A 63 -0.35 -7.83 5.84
C ILE A 63 -0.52 -8.97 6.88
N GLU A 64 0.00 -10.16 6.60
CA GLU A 64 -0.06 -11.29 7.53
C GLU A 64 0.77 -11.05 8.79
N MET A 65 2.00 -10.53 8.66
CA MET A 65 2.84 -10.17 9.82
C MET A 65 2.16 -9.14 10.72
N ALA A 66 1.54 -8.11 10.15
CA ALA A 66 0.87 -7.06 10.92
C ALA A 66 -0.45 -7.52 11.55
N ARG A 67 -1.04 -8.64 11.09
CA ARG A 67 -2.24 -9.23 11.71
C ARG A 67 -1.95 -9.97 13.01
N GLY A 68 -0.68 -10.28 13.30
CA GLY A 68 -0.27 -10.91 14.56
C GLY A 68 -0.96 -12.26 14.79
N ASN A 69 -0.36 -13.34 14.27
CA ASN A 69 -0.62 -14.68 14.78
C ASN A 69 0.28 -14.96 15.97
#